data_AF-A0A1Y2M4U0-F1
#
_entry.id   AF-A0A1Y2M4U0-F1
#
_cell.length_a   1.000
_cell.length_b   1.000
_cell.length_c   1.000
_cell.angle_alpha   90.00
_cell.angle_beta   90.00
_cell.angle_gamma   90.00
#
_symmetry.space_group_name_H-M   'P 1'
#
loop_
_entity.id
_entity.type
_entity.pdbx_description
1 polymer ?
#
loop_
_entity_poly.entity_id
_entity_poly.type
_entity_poly.pdbx_seq_one_letter_code
_entity_poly.pdbx_strand_id
1 'polypeptide(L)'
;MTSVTGGYSTLAVNIPDFSRFSKNRHAHYWQIPTIPLLKTLTALMGIISASAAQQIWGTPYWTPIQIIDKWQDTPSGRGAAFFCAAIWLLSQVSVNVSANAVSFANDVTSLAPKWFNVRRSTIIVSLLRSWALSPWIIVASGKAFLNFMSAYAIFMAPIAGILFADYWLVKRRHYDVPALYSPRGIYCYGK
;
A
#
# COMPACT_ATOMS: atom_id res chain seq x y z
N MET A 1 13.94 -4.17 -11.26
CA MET A 1 12.87 -5.13 -10.92
C MET A 1 12.57 -5.18 -9.42
N THR A 2 13.59 -5.26 -8.57
CA THR A 2 13.45 -5.26 -7.09
C THR A 2 12.67 -4.08 -6.52
N SER A 3 12.86 -2.85 -7.02
CA SER A 3 12.14 -1.67 -6.49
C SER A 3 10.64 -1.68 -6.80
N VAL A 4 10.22 -2.29 -7.92
CA VAL A 4 8.79 -2.44 -8.26
C VAL A 4 8.15 -3.52 -7.39
N THR A 5 8.83 -4.66 -7.20
CA THR A 5 8.38 -5.73 -6.32
C THR A 5 8.37 -5.30 -4.85
N GLY A 6 9.34 -4.48 -4.43
CA GLY A 6 9.43 -3.91 -3.08
C GLY A 6 8.22 -3.07 -2.68
N GLY A 7 7.64 -2.33 -3.64
CA GLY A 7 6.39 -1.58 -3.44
C GLY A 7 5.16 -2.44 -3.16
N TYR A 8 5.17 -3.70 -3.58
CA TYR A 8 4.09 -4.65 -3.30
C TYR A 8 4.40 -5.60 -2.15
N SER A 9 5.62 -5.57 -1.62
CA SER A 9 6.02 -6.48 -0.55
C SER A 9 5.23 -6.23 0.74
N THR A 10 4.87 -4.98 1.04
CA THR A 10 3.94 -4.62 2.12
C THR A 10 2.58 -5.25 1.94
N LEU A 11 1.98 -5.07 0.76
CA LEU A 11 0.66 -5.60 0.44
C LEU A 11 0.67 -7.14 0.42
N ALA A 12 1.76 -7.75 -0.02
CA ALA A 12 1.92 -9.21 -0.05
C ALA A 12 1.93 -9.82 1.37
N VAL A 13 2.62 -9.19 2.32
CA VAL A 13 2.64 -9.65 3.72
C VAL A 13 1.30 -9.39 4.41
N ASN A 14 0.59 -8.33 4.03
CA ASN A 14 -0.68 -7.93 4.65
C ASN A 14 -1.93 -8.46 3.95
N ILE A 15 -1.79 -9.23 2.86
CA ILE A 15 -2.91 -9.88 2.17
C ILE A 15 -3.81 -10.75 3.08
N PRO A 16 -3.29 -11.40 4.15
CA PRO A 16 -4.13 -12.07 5.14
C PRO A 16 -5.20 -11.18 5.80
N ASP A 17 -4.96 -9.87 5.91
CA ASP A 17 -5.92 -8.92 6.50
C ASP A 17 -7.21 -8.80 5.68
N PHE A 18 -7.11 -8.95 4.37
CA PHE A 18 -8.25 -8.91 3.45
C PHE A 18 -8.80 -10.31 3.20
N SER A 19 -7.93 -11.31 3.13
CA SER A 19 -8.36 -12.68 2.85
C SER A 19 -9.22 -13.27 3.98
N ARG A 20 -9.05 -12.84 5.23
CA ARG A 20 -9.92 -13.24 6.36
C ARG A 20 -11.39 -12.87 6.16
N PHE A 21 -11.67 -11.83 5.37
CA PHE A 21 -13.03 -11.39 5.05
C PHE A 21 -13.57 -12.03 3.76
N SER A 22 -12.76 -12.83 3.06
CA SER A 22 -13.20 -13.53 1.87
C SER A 22 -14.09 -14.71 2.22
N LYS A 23 -15.32 -14.70 1.71
CA LYS A 23 -16.26 -15.83 1.83
C LYS A 23 -15.90 -17.00 0.90
N ASN A 24 -15.17 -16.73 -0.18
CA ASN A 24 -14.87 -17.71 -1.23
C ASN A 24 -13.38 -18.07 -1.25
N ARG A 25 -13.07 -19.37 -1.22
CA ARG A 25 -11.69 -19.91 -1.30
C ARG A 25 -10.97 -19.52 -2.60
N HIS A 26 -11.73 -19.32 -3.68
CA HIS A 26 -11.23 -19.02 -5.02
C HIS A 26 -11.15 -17.51 -5.33
N ALA A 27 -11.46 -16.64 -4.37
CA ALA A 27 -11.48 -15.19 -4.61
C ALA A 27 -10.10 -14.61 -5.00
N HIS A 28 -9.00 -15.25 -4.63
CA HIS A 28 -7.65 -14.82 -4.98
C HIS A 28 -7.36 -14.97 -6.48
N TYR A 29 -8.05 -15.86 -7.21
CA TYR A 29 -7.85 -15.99 -8.67
C TYR A 29 -8.25 -14.73 -9.44
N TRP A 30 -9.20 -13.94 -8.91
CA TRP A 30 -9.56 -12.66 -9.51
C TRP A 30 -8.44 -11.62 -9.42
N GLN A 31 -7.51 -11.73 -8.47
CA GLN A 31 -6.40 -10.79 -8.37
C GLN A 31 -5.38 -10.98 -9.49
N ILE A 32 -5.24 -12.20 -10.02
CA ILE A 32 -4.26 -12.56 -11.04
C ILE A 32 -4.48 -11.78 -12.35
N PRO A 33 -5.68 -11.71 -12.95
CA PRO A 33 -5.91 -10.90 -14.14
C PRO A 33 -6.16 -9.43 -13.81
N THR A 34 -6.84 -9.12 -12.70
CA THR A 34 -7.29 -7.75 -12.42
C THR A 34 -6.15 -6.83 -12.04
N ILE A 35 -5.17 -7.29 -11.23
CA ILE A 35 -4.05 -6.43 -10.81
C ILE A 35 -3.18 -6.02 -12.00
N PRO A 36 -2.69 -6.95 -12.85
CA PRO A 36 -1.89 -6.59 -14.02
C PRO A 36 -2.68 -5.73 -15.01
N LEU A 37 -3.94 -6.06 -15.30
CA LEU A 37 -4.73 -5.33 -16.29
C LEU A 37 -5.01 -3.88 -15.87
N LEU A 38 -5.43 -3.65 -14.63
CA LEU A 38 -5.66 -2.28 -14.15
C LEU A 38 -4.36 -1.49 -14.06
N LYS A 39 -3.25 -2.16 -13.71
CA LYS A 39 -1.93 -1.53 -13.62
C LYS A 39 -1.36 -1.18 -14.98
N THR A 40 -1.46 -2.05 -15.97
CA THR A 40 -1.02 -1.76 -17.33
C THR A 40 -1.86 -0.64 -17.92
N LEU A 41 -3.18 -0.65 -17.72
CA LEU A 41 -4.05 0.44 -18.16
C LEU A 41 -3.65 1.78 -17.53
N THR A 42 -3.44 1.81 -16.21
CA THR A 42 -3.02 3.03 -15.51
C THR A 42 -1.64 3.50 -15.97
N ALA A 43 -0.69 2.57 -16.17
CA ALA A 43 0.65 2.90 -16.65
C ALA A 43 0.62 3.44 -18.09
N LEU A 44 -0.20 2.85 -18.97
CA LEU A 44 -0.41 3.35 -20.32
C LEU A 44 -0.99 4.77 -20.31
N MET A 45 -2.01 5.03 -19.50
CA MET A 45 -2.57 6.37 -19.35
C MET A 45 -1.54 7.37 -18.82
N GLY A 46 -0.66 6.97 -17.90
CA GLY A 46 0.46 7.78 -17.43
C GLY A 46 1.47 8.12 -18.53
N ILE A 47 1.87 7.13 -19.35
CA ILE A 47 2.80 7.33 -20.47
C ILE A 47 2.19 8.23 -21.55
N ILE A 48 0.92 8.01 -21.90
CA ILE A 48 0.20 8.84 -22.88
C ILE A 48 0.12 10.29 -22.37
N SER A 49 -0.22 10.48 -21.09
CA SER A 49 -0.30 11.82 -20.49
C SER A 49 1.05 12.53 -20.46
N ALA A 50 2.13 11.81 -20.12
CA ALA A 50 3.48 12.36 -20.12
C ALA A 50 3.97 12.71 -21.54
N SER A 51 3.65 11.86 -22.53
CA SER A 51 3.98 12.09 -23.95
C SER A 51 3.23 13.31 -24.51
N ALA A 52 1.93 13.42 -24.22
CA ALA A 52 1.13 14.59 -24.59
C ALA A 52 1.66 15.87 -23.90
N ALA A 53 2.04 15.77 -22.62
CA ALA A 53 2.61 16.90 -21.89
C ALA A 53 3.95 17.36 -22.48
N GLN A 54 4.78 16.43 -22.94
CA GLN A 54 6.04 16.76 -23.62
C GLN A 54 5.79 17.48 -24.95
N GLN A 55 4.76 17.11 -25.73
CA GLN A 55 4.43 17.80 -26.98
C GLN A 55 3.89 19.22 -26.75
N ILE A 56 3.10 19.44 -25.70
CA ILE A 56 2.45 20.75 -25.43
C ILE A 56 3.41 21.71 -24.71
N TRP A 57 4.09 21.25 -23.65
CA TRP A 57 4.87 22.11 -22.74
C TRP A 57 6.39 21.88 -22.83
N GLY A 58 6.87 21.04 -23.76
CA GLY A 58 8.30 20.74 -23.94
C GLY A 58 8.96 19.98 -22.79
N THR A 59 8.20 19.62 -21.75
CA THR A 59 8.67 18.96 -20.54
C THR A 59 7.76 17.77 -20.18
N PRO A 60 8.32 16.55 -19.99
CA PRO A 60 7.52 15.40 -19.61
C PRO A 60 7.17 15.47 -18.11
N TYR A 61 5.96 15.94 -17.81
CA TYR A 61 5.43 15.90 -16.45
C TYR A 61 4.96 14.47 -16.12
N TRP A 62 5.61 13.85 -15.13
CA TRP A 62 5.28 12.50 -14.68
C TRP A 62 4.22 12.45 -13.59
N THR A 63 3.97 13.57 -12.90
CA THR A 63 2.96 13.63 -11.84
C THR A 63 1.68 14.32 -12.34
N PRO A 64 0.49 13.71 -12.15
CA PRO A 64 -0.77 14.30 -12.61
C PRO A 64 -1.06 15.68 -12.01
N ILE A 65 -0.58 15.92 -10.78
CA ILE A 65 -0.77 17.20 -10.09
C ILE A 65 -0.07 18.36 -10.82
N GLN A 66 1.10 18.11 -11.43
CA GLN A 66 1.84 19.11 -12.20
C GLN A 66 1.15 19.43 -13.53
N ILE A 67 0.45 18.45 -14.12
CA ILE A 67 -0.34 18.65 -15.34
C ILE A 67 -1.57 19.51 -15.02
N ILE A 68 -2.26 19.22 -13.91
CA ILE A 68 -3.43 19.99 -13.46
C ILE A 68 -3.07 21.46 -13.18
N ASP A 69 -1.87 21.71 -12.64
CA ASP A 69 -1.39 23.06 -12.34
C ASP A 69 -1.22 23.93 -13.60
N LYS A 70 -1.00 23.32 -14.76
CA LYS A 70 -0.92 24.02 -16.05
C LYS A 70 -2.29 24.39 -16.64
N TRP A 71 -3.39 23.94 -16.05
CA TRP A 71 -4.75 24.24 -16.55
C TRP A 71 -5.35 25.52 -15.94
N GLN A 72 -4.57 26.28 -15.16
CA GLN A 72 -5.05 27.47 -14.45
C GLN A 72 -5.25 28.70 -15.35
N ASP A 73 -4.68 28.72 -16.56
CA ASP A 73 -4.65 29.89 -17.44
C ASP A 73 -6.02 30.28 -18.04
N THR A 74 -7.01 29.36 -18.04
CA THR A 74 -8.35 29.63 -18.58
C THR A 74 -9.46 29.42 -17.52
N PRO A 75 -10.55 30.20 -17.53
CA PRO A 75 -11.67 30.02 -16.61
C PRO A 75 -12.30 28.62 -16.67
N SER A 76 -12.43 28.06 -17.88
CA SER A 76 -12.90 26.68 -18.09
C SER A 76 -11.87 25.64 -17.62
N GLY A 77 -10.57 25.90 -17.81
CA GLY A 77 -9.48 25.05 -17.34
C GLY A 77 -9.41 24.95 -15.81
N ARG A 78 -9.66 26.06 -15.10
CA ARG A 78 -9.74 26.08 -13.62
C ARG A 78 -10.86 25.20 -13.08
N GLY A 79 -12.01 25.16 -13.77
CA GLY A 79 -13.11 24.26 -13.42
C GLY A 79 -12.71 22.79 -13.55
N ALA A 80 -12.11 22.41 -14.69
CA ALA A 80 -11.60 21.06 -14.91
C ALA A 80 -10.50 20.69 -13.90
N ALA A 81 -9.59 21.62 -13.59
CA ALA A 81 -8.53 21.44 -12.61
C ALA A 81 -9.09 21.12 -11.22
N PHE A 82 -10.14 21.83 -10.78
CA PHE A 82 -10.80 21.55 -9.50
C PHE A 82 -11.38 20.13 -9.44
N PHE A 83 -12.14 19.71 -10.46
CA PHE A 83 -12.73 18.36 -10.48
C PHE A 83 -11.65 17.26 -10.51
N CYS A 84 -10.62 17.42 -11.34
CA CYS A 84 -9.50 16.48 -11.40
C CYS A 84 -8.74 16.42 -10.08
N ALA A 85 -8.46 17.55 -9.44
CA ALA A 85 -7.79 17.60 -8.14
C ALA A 85 -8.66 16.98 -7.03
N ALA A 86 -9.98 17.21 -7.05
CA ALA A 86 -10.91 16.61 -6.09
C ALA A 86 -10.98 15.08 -6.23
N ILE A 87 -11.06 14.57 -7.46
CA ILE A 87 -11.01 13.12 -7.73
C ILE A 87 -9.66 12.54 -7.30
N TRP A 88 -8.56 13.25 -7.58
CA TRP A 88 -7.23 12.83 -7.14
C TRP A 88 -7.15 12.74 -5.61
N LEU A 89 -7.63 13.75 -4.90
CA LEU A 89 -7.67 13.75 -3.43
C LEU A 89 -8.48 12.56 -2.90
N LEU A 90 -9.69 12.34 -3.44
CA LEU A 90 -10.54 11.21 -3.05
C LEU A 90 -9.86 9.86 -3.30
N SER A 91 -9.21 9.71 -4.45
CA SER A 91 -8.45 8.51 -4.81
C SER A 91 -7.31 8.27 -3.81
N GLN A 92 -6.54 9.31 -3.47
CA GLN A 92 -5.43 9.18 -2.53
C GLN A 92 -5.88 8.85 -1.11
N VAL A 93 -6.98 9.43 -0.64
CA VAL A 93 -7.57 9.06 0.66
C VAL A 93 -8.01 7.60 0.63
N SER A 94 -8.72 7.18 -0.42
CA SER A 94 -9.26 5.82 -0.55
C SER A 94 -8.15 4.76 -0.54
N VAL A 95 -7.06 5.00 -1.29
CA VAL A 95 -5.91 4.09 -1.33
C VAL A 95 -5.20 4.06 0.01
N ASN A 96 -5.02 5.21 0.68
CA ASN A 96 -4.34 5.24 1.99
C ASN A 96 -5.15 4.53 3.08
N VAL A 97 -6.47 4.71 3.11
CA VAL A 97 -7.35 4.01 4.05
C VAL A 97 -7.32 2.51 3.79
N SER A 98 -7.50 2.10 2.54
CA SER A 98 -7.59 0.68 2.18
C SER A 98 -6.26 -0.04 2.34
N ALA A 99 -5.15 0.49 1.81
CA ALA A 99 -3.87 -0.22 1.77
C ALA A 99 -3.06 -0.13 3.06
N ASN A 100 -3.15 0.98 3.79
CA ASN A 100 -2.23 1.27 4.91
C ASN A 100 -2.94 1.31 6.26
N ALA A 101 -4.13 1.90 6.35
CA ALA A 101 -4.81 2.07 7.63
C ALA A 101 -5.39 0.76 8.18
N VAL A 102 -5.90 -0.13 7.31
CA VAL A 102 -6.47 -1.42 7.72
C VAL A 102 -5.41 -2.32 8.34
N SER A 103 -4.26 -2.48 7.69
CA SER A 103 -3.19 -3.34 8.19
C SER A 103 -2.60 -2.83 9.49
N PHE A 104 -2.29 -1.54 9.57
CA PHE A 104 -1.80 -0.95 10.82
C PHE A 104 -2.82 -1.10 11.97
N ALA A 105 -4.10 -0.91 11.69
CA ALA A 105 -5.13 -1.08 12.71
C ALA A 105 -5.20 -2.52 13.22
N ASN A 106 -5.04 -3.51 12.35
CA ASN A 106 -4.97 -4.92 12.75
C ASN A 106 -3.74 -5.22 13.60
N ASP A 107 -2.56 -4.75 13.20
CA ASP A 107 -1.30 -4.97 13.91
C ASP A 107 -1.33 -4.36 15.32
N VAL A 108 -1.81 -3.12 15.46
CA VAL A 108 -1.87 -2.46 16.77
C VAL A 108 -2.93 -3.09 17.67
N THR A 109 -4.05 -3.54 17.10
CA THR A 109 -5.10 -4.21 17.86
C THR A 109 -4.66 -5.60 18.33
N SER A 110 -3.82 -6.32 17.57
CA SER A 110 -3.26 -7.61 17.98
C SER A 110 -2.14 -7.48 19.02
N LEU A 111 -1.31 -6.43 18.93
CA LEU A 111 -0.24 -6.14 19.89
C LEU A 111 -0.75 -5.68 21.27
N ALA A 112 -1.75 -4.79 21.30
CA ALA A 112 -2.25 -4.19 22.54
C ALA A 112 -3.79 -4.12 22.56
N PRO A 113 -4.48 -5.28 22.58
CA PRO A 113 -5.93 -5.37 22.46
C PRO A 113 -6.69 -4.67 23.61
N LYS A 114 -6.06 -4.48 24.77
CA LYS A 114 -6.67 -3.79 25.92
C LYS A 114 -6.76 -2.26 25.74
N TRP A 115 -5.87 -1.68 24.93
CA TRP A 115 -5.69 -0.22 24.83
C TRP A 115 -6.21 0.33 23.50
N PHE A 116 -6.18 -0.48 22.44
CA PHE A 116 -6.47 -0.04 21.09
C PHE A 116 -7.66 -0.79 20.48
N ASN A 117 -8.59 -0.01 19.95
CA ASN A 117 -9.65 -0.47 19.06
C ASN A 117 -9.34 0.02 17.64
N VAL A 118 -9.78 -0.71 16.61
CA VAL A 118 -9.58 -0.37 15.19
C VAL A 118 -9.81 1.12 14.90
N ARG A 119 -10.91 1.70 15.41
CA ARG A 119 -11.22 3.13 15.24
C ARG A 119 -10.18 4.08 15.83
N ARG A 120 -9.66 3.77 17.04
CA ARG A 120 -8.63 4.59 17.71
C ARG A 120 -7.29 4.44 17.00
N SER A 121 -6.92 3.22 16.60
CA SER A 121 -5.69 2.94 15.87
C SER A 121 -5.61 3.69 14.53
N THR A 122 -6.72 3.76 13.78
CA THR A 122 -6.77 4.51 12.51
C THR A 122 -6.60 6.02 12.68
N ILE A 123 -7.12 6.60 13.76
CA ILE A 123 -6.94 8.04 14.05
C ILE A 123 -5.49 8.31 14.43
N ILE A 124 -4.92 7.49 15.31
CA ILE A 124 -3.54 7.60 15.77
C ILE A 124 -2.56 7.43 14.61
N VAL A 125 -2.78 6.45 13.72
CA VAL A 125 -1.91 6.28 12.54
C VAL A 125 -2.01 7.45 11.58
N SER A 126 -3.21 7.99 11.38
CA SER A 126 -3.40 9.16 10.49
C SER A 126 -2.63 10.36 11.01
N LEU A 127 -2.63 10.59 12.33
CA LEU A 127 -1.88 11.67 12.97
C LEU A 127 -0.36 11.41 12.93
N LEU A 128 0.09 10.23 13.35
CA LEU A 128 1.51 9.86 13.34
C LEU A 128 2.12 9.87 11.93
N ARG A 129 1.44 9.32 10.93
CA ARG A 129 1.93 9.36 9.54
C ARG A 129 1.99 10.78 8.99
N SER A 130 1.01 11.61 9.30
CA SER A 130 0.93 12.96 8.74
C SER A 130 1.96 13.91 9.35
N TRP A 131 2.26 13.75 10.65
CA TRP A 131 3.14 14.68 11.37
C TRP A 131 4.54 14.13 11.66
N ALA A 132 4.69 12.86 12.05
CA ALA A 132 5.98 12.35 12.52
C ALA A 132 6.87 11.79 11.41
N LEU A 133 6.26 11.24 10.34
CA LEU A 133 7.02 10.56 9.27
C LEU A 133 7.44 11.49 8.13
N SER A 134 6.90 12.71 8.06
CA SER A 134 7.23 13.77 7.08
C SER A 134 7.64 13.23 5.69
N PRO A 135 6.79 12.41 5.04
CA PRO A 135 7.19 11.59 3.90
C PRO A 135 7.59 12.43 2.68
N TRP A 136 7.19 13.71 2.61
CA TRP A 136 7.54 14.63 1.54
C TRP A 136 9.06 14.88 1.43
N ILE A 137 9.81 14.74 2.52
CA ILE A 137 11.28 14.88 2.50
C ILE A 137 11.94 13.73 1.72
N ILE A 138 11.41 12.51 1.86
CA ILE A 138 11.95 11.32 1.18
C ILE A 138 11.49 11.31 -0.28
N VAL A 139 10.24 11.73 -0.56
CA VAL A 139 9.70 11.80 -1.92
C VAL A 139 10.36 12.91 -2.76
N ALA A 140 10.83 14.00 -2.14
CA ALA A 140 11.54 15.07 -2.84
C ALA A 140 12.86 14.60 -3.49
N SER A 141 13.46 13.52 -3.00
CA SER A 141 14.68 12.93 -3.57
C SER A 141 14.38 11.56 -4.18
N GLY A 142 14.25 11.50 -5.51
CA GLY A 142 13.96 10.26 -6.23
C GLY A 142 14.98 9.13 -5.96
N LYS A 143 16.26 9.46 -5.74
CA LYS A 143 17.27 8.48 -5.33
C LYS A 143 17.06 7.97 -3.91
N ALA A 144 16.74 8.84 -2.96
CA ALA A 144 16.46 8.44 -1.58
C ALA A 144 15.22 7.55 -1.50
N PHE A 145 14.18 7.87 -2.28
CA PHE A 145 12.97 7.05 -2.38
C PHE A 145 13.26 5.64 -2.91
N LEU A 146 13.99 5.53 -4.04
CA LEU A 146 14.31 4.22 -4.63
C LEU A 146 15.21 3.38 -3.71
N ASN A 147 16.15 4.01 -3.00
CA ASN A 147 16.99 3.33 -2.01
C ASN A 147 16.17 2.83 -0.82
N PHE A 148 15.27 3.66 -0.28
CA PHE A 148 14.38 3.27 0.80
C PHE A 148 13.49 2.08 0.42
N MET A 149 12.86 2.14 -0.76
CA MET A 149 12.01 1.05 -1.26
C MET A 149 12.79 -0.26 -1.46
N SER A 150 14.04 -0.17 -1.91
CA SER A 150 14.88 -1.34 -2.11
C SER A 150 15.37 -1.93 -0.79
N ALA A 151 15.76 -1.10 0.18
CA ALA A 151 16.12 -1.55 1.53
C ALA A 151 14.93 -2.21 2.24
N TYR A 152 13.74 -1.62 2.10
CA TYR A 152 12.51 -2.15 2.68
C TYR A 152 12.17 -3.56 2.15
N ALA A 153 12.36 -3.80 0.85
CA ALA A 153 12.13 -5.11 0.24
C ALA A 153 13.05 -6.20 0.82
N ILE A 154 14.29 -5.85 1.18
CA ILE A 154 15.28 -6.81 1.73
C ILE A 154 14.85 -7.31 3.12
N PHE A 155 14.18 -6.50 3.93
CA PHE A 155 13.70 -6.94 5.25
C PHE A 155 12.39 -7.71 5.17
N MET A 156 11.49 -7.32 4.27
CA MET A 156 10.16 -7.93 4.18
C MET A 156 10.19 -9.29 3.47
N ALA A 157 11.06 -9.48 2.47
CA ALA A 157 11.13 -10.73 1.71
C ALA A 157 11.52 -11.95 2.58
N PRO A 158 12.53 -11.90 3.48
CA PRO A 158 12.84 -12.98 4.39
C PRO A 158 11.70 -13.31 5.35
N ILE A 159 11.03 -12.30 5.90
CA ILE A 159 9.89 -12.50 6.81
C ILE A 159 8.77 -13.25 6.08
N ALA A 160 8.41 -12.81 4.87
CA ALA A 160 7.42 -13.49 4.05
C ALA A 160 7.84 -14.93 3.72
N GLY A 161 9.13 -15.15 3.42
CA GLY A 161 9.69 -16.47 3.15
C GLY A 161 9.61 -17.42 4.35
N ILE A 162 9.94 -16.94 5.56
CA ILE A 162 9.85 -17.73 6.79
C ILE A 162 8.39 -18.09 7.09
N LEU A 163 7.46 -17.13 6.98
CA LEU A 163 6.03 -17.39 7.17
C LEU A 163 5.49 -18.43 6.17
N PHE A 164 5.91 -18.32 4.90
CA PHE A 164 5.53 -19.30 3.88
C PHE A 164 6.08 -20.69 4.19
N ALA A 165 7.38 -20.78 4.52
CA ALA A 165 8.04 -22.04 4.83
C ALA A 165 7.44 -22.70 6.08
N ASP A 166 7.17 -21.93 7.12
CA ASP A 166 6.58 -22.44 8.35
C ASP A 166 5.16 -22.99 8.12
N TYR A 167 4.31 -22.27 7.37
CA TYR A 167 2.95 -22.72 7.11
C TYR A 167 2.87 -23.93 6.17
N TRP A 168 3.62 -23.92 5.07
CA TRP A 168 3.50 -24.92 4.01
C TRP A 168 4.44 -26.11 4.18
N LEU A 169 5.70 -25.88 4.54
CA LEU A 169 6.70 -26.95 4.61
C LEU A 169 6.75 -27.57 6.02
N VAL A 170 6.84 -26.76 7.07
CA VAL A 170 7.03 -27.24 8.45
C VAL A 170 5.72 -27.77 9.02
N LYS A 171 4.70 -26.92 9.11
CA LYS A 171 3.41 -27.24 9.76
C LYS A 171 2.39 -27.85 8.80
N ARG A 172 2.68 -27.92 7.49
CA ARG A 172 1.83 -28.54 6.45
C ARG A 172 0.35 -28.11 6.52
N ARG A 173 0.10 -26.81 6.78
CA ARG A 173 -1.22 -26.20 6.98
C ARG A 173 -1.97 -26.61 8.26
N HIS A 174 -1.34 -27.32 9.19
CA HIS A 174 -1.92 -27.64 10.49
C HIS A 174 -1.58 -26.56 11.51
N TYR A 175 -2.53 -25.65 11.75
CA TYR A 175 -2.41 -24.56 12.71
C TYR A 175 -3.49 -24.66 13.79
N ASP A 176 -3.07 -24.53 15.05
CA ASP A 176 -3.96 -24.47 16.20
C ASP A 176 -4.29 -23.00 16.49
N VAL A 177 -5.47 -22.57 16.04
CA VAL A 177 -5.92 -21.18 16.19
C VAL A 177 -6.10 -20.79 17.67
N PRO A 178 -6.74 -21.60 18.53
CA PRO A 178 -6.77 -21.34 19.97
C PRO A 178 -5.38 -21.17 20.60
N ALA A 179 -4.42 -22.01 20.24
CA ALA A 179 -3.08 -21.94 20.83
C ALA A 179 -2.29 -20.69 20.41
N LEU A 180 -2.61 -20.04 19.29
CA LEU A 180 -2.01 -18.77 18.87
C LEU A 180 -2.34 -17.60 19.80
N TYR A 181 -3.48 -17.64 20.48
CA TYR A 181 -3.91 -16.60 21.42
C TYR A 181 -3.56 -16.93 22.88
N SER A 182 -3.01 -18.12 23.14
CA SER A 182 -2.61 -18.55 24.47
C SER A 182 -1.14 -18.19 24.74
N PRO A 183 -0.84 -17.34 25.76
CA PRO A 183 0.54 -17.01 26.12
C PRO A 183 1.38 -18.23 26.54
N ARG A 184 0.72 -19.34 26.90
CA ARG A 184 1.36 -20.61 27.30
C ARG A 184 1.08 -21.74 26.30
N GLY A 185 0.72 -21.41 25.06
CA GLY A 185 0.43 -22.38 24.01
C GLY A 185 1.68 -23.01 23.39
N ILE A 186 1.45 -23.93 22.44
CA ILE A 186 2.50 -24.66 21.69
C ILE A 186 3.42 -23.75 20.86
N TYR A 187 3.04 -22.48 20.69
CA TYR A 187 3.81 -21.48 19.94
C TYR A 187 4.71 -20.62 20.84
N CYS A 188 4.79 -20.92 22.15
CA CYS A 188 5.73 -20.29 23.06
C CYS A 188 7.07 -21.04 23.00
N TYR A 189 7.96 -20.60 22.10
CA TYR A 189 9.24 -21.27 21.82
C TYR A 189 10.39 -20.85 22.74
N GLY A 190 10.12 -20.01 23.75
CA GLY A 190 11.09 -19.59 24.76
C GLY A 190 10.40 -19.28 26.09
N LYS A 191 10.95 -19.81 27.18
CA LYS A 191 10.69 -19.34 28.54
C LYS A 191 11.65 -18.22 28.88
#